data_AF-D9N542-F1
#
_entry.id   AF-D9N542-F1
#
_cell.length_a   1.000
_cell.length_b   1.000
_cell.length_c   1.000
_cell.angle_alpha   90.00
_cell.angle_beta   90.00
_cell.angle_gamma   90.00
#
_symmetry.space_group_name_H-M   'P 1'
#
loop_
_entity.id
_entity.type
_entity.pdbx_description
1 polymer ?
#
loop_
_entity_poly.entity_id
_entity_poly.type
_entity_poly.pdbx_seq_one_letter_code
_entity_poly.pdbx_strand_id
1 'polypeptide(L)'
;NTINRSTPSYTVTTVLVPQNADHSRVLTMSSPQNSNYIRCAPSYAFRHSGVLEIANFEPRWEQMIYTVFLEEGWIVNAPDHEGPGSLFSAGRAGGHAVLDSMRAVTRYGPLNVPKNAKFIGH
;
A
#
# COMPACT_ATOMS: atom_id res chain seq x y z
N ASN A 1 10.13 14.48 -15.09
CA ASN A 1 10.56 13.25 -14.39
C ASN A 1 9.69 12.08 -14.81
N THR A 2 10.09 11.37 -15.87
CA THR A 2 9.34 10.22 -16.39
C THR A 2 10.01 8.93 -15.92
N ILE A 3 9.27 8.07 -15.21
CA ILE A 3 9.70 6.69 -14.97
C ILE A 3 9.64 5.98 -16.32
N ASN A 4 10.81 5.65 -16.89
CA ASN A 4 10.92 4.88 -18.12
C ASN A 4 10.94 3.38 -17.76
N ARG A 5 10.35 2.54 -18.63
CA ARG A 5 10.30 1.07 -18.47
C ARG A 5 11.67 0.43 -18.21
N SER A 6 12.74 1.06 -18.71
CA SER A 6 14.10 0.52 -18.67
C SER A 6 14.97 1.08 -17.53
N THR A 7 14.44 2.00 -16.72
CA THR A 7 15.19 2.63 -15.62
C THR A 7 14.63 2.13 -14.29
N PRO A 8 15.48 1.63 -13.37
CA PRO A 8 15.03 1.27 -12.03
C PRO A 8 14.46 2.50 -11.33
N SER A 9 13.40 2.29 -10.55
CA SER A 9 12.77 3.30 -9.72
C SER A 9 12.55 2.73 -8.31
N TYR A 10 12.12 3.59 -7.39
CA TYR A 10 11.70 3.21 -6.06
C TYR A 10 10.23 3.59 -5.85
N THR A 11 9.62 3.07 -4.80
CA THR A 11 8.34 3.52 -4.24
C THR A 11 8.33 3.21 -2.73
N VAL A 12 7.27 3.61 -2.03
CA VAL A 12 7.05 3.35 -0.60
C VAL A 12 5.79 2.51 -0.43
N THR A 13 5.77 1.67 0.60
CA THR A 13 4.54 1.04 1.07
C THR A 13 4.43 1.18 2.58
N THR A 14 3.22 1.43 3.07
CA THR A 14 2.91 1.43 4.49
C THR A 14 2.31 0.08 4.86
N VAL A 15 2.83 -0.53 5.92
CA VAL A 15 2.32 -1.81 6.43
C VAL A 15 1.74 -1.60 7.82
N LEU A 16 0.47 -1.98 7.98
CA LEU A 16 -0.24 -1.96 9.25
C LEU A 16 -0.32 -3.40 9.79
N VAL A 17 0.17 -3.59 11.00
CA VAL A 17 0.22 -4.90 11.67
C VAL A 17 -0.67 -4.82 12.92
N PRO A 18 -1.78 -5.56 12.97
CA PRO A 18 -2.64 -5.56 14.16
C PRO A 18 -2.01 -6.38 15.30
N GLN A 19 -2.45 -6.17 16.53
CA GLN A 19 -1.90 -6.88 17.70
C GLN A 19 -2.20 -8.39 17.67
N ASN A 20 -3.30 -8.79 17.03
CA ASN A 20 -3.74 -10.17 16.81
C ASN A 20 -3.31 -10.73 15.43
N ALA A 21 -2.20 -10.25 14.86
CA ALA A 21 -1.79 -10.57 13.49
C ALA A 21 -1.63 -12.08 13.23
N ASP A 22 -2.38 -12.60 12.24
CA ASP A 22 -2.05 -13.82 11.52
C ASP A 22 -1.08 -13.46 10.39
N HIS A 23 0.21 -13.66 10.64
CA HIS A 23 1.28 -13.35 9.70
C HIS A 23 1.17 -14.10 8.36
N SER A 24 0.34 -15.14 8.27
CA SER A 24 0.08 -15.88 7.03
C SER A 24 -0.98 -15.23 6.13
N ARG A 25 -1.56 -14.09 6.52
CA ARG A 25 -2.64 -13.41 5.78
C ARG A 25 -2.32 -11.94 5.55
N VAL A 26 -2.32 -11.54 4.29
CA VAL A 26 -2.00 -10.16 3.89
C VAL A 26 -3.05 -9.62 2.93
N LEU A 27 -3.62 -8.47 3.27
CA LEU A 27 -4.38 -7.64 2.34
C LEU A 27 -3.41 -6.68 1.66
N THR A 28 -3.41 -6.61 0.34
CA THR A 28 -2.77 -5.52 -0.41
C THR A 28 -3.82 -4.69 -1.08
N MET A 29 -3.87 -3.40 -0.77
CA MET A 29 -4.94 -2.55 -1.27
C MET A 29 -4.41 -1.15 -1.54
N SER A 30 -4.66 -0.68 -2.76
CA SER A 30 -4.20 0.62 -3.23
C SER A 30 -5.31 1.64 -3.05
N SER A 31 -5.10 2.63 -2.17
CA SER A 31 -6.05 3.73 -2.02
C SER A 31 -6.18 4.52 -3.33
N PRO A 32 -7.38 4.98 -3.73
CA PRO A 32 -7.57 5.79 -4.93
C PRO A 32 -6.99 7.20 -4.71
N GLN A 33 -5.67 7.33 -4.87
CA GLN A 33 -4.95 8.59 -4.71
C GLN A 33 -5.49 9.68 -5.66
N ASN A 34 -5.86 9.33 -6.89
CA ASN A 34 -6.52 10.19 -7.88
C ASN A 34 -5.86 11.58 -8.03
N SER A 35 -4.54 11.65 -7.86
CA SER A 35 -3.84 12.92 -7.77
C SER A 35 -2.37 12.81 -8.16
N ASN A 36 -1.94 13.72 -9.02
CA ASN A 36 -0.55 13.84 -9.44
C ASN A 36 0.34 14.64 -8.47
N TYR A 37 -0.03 14.73 -7.18
CA TYR A 37 0.74 15.44 -6.16
C TYR A 37 1.30 14.50 -5.10
N ILE A 38 2.61 14.60 -4.83
CA ILE A 38 3.31 13.65 -3.96
C ILE A 38 2.81 13.61 -2.51
N ARG A 39 2.20 14.69 -2.01
CA ARG A 39 1.61 14.71 -0.66
C ARG A 39 0.24 14.05 -0.58
N CYS A 40 -0.30 13.58 -1.70
CA CYS A 40 -1.50 12.75 -1.74
C CYS A 40 -1.18 11.26 -1.65
N ALA A 41 0.10 10.89 -1.61
CA ALA A 41 0.52 9.50 -1.46
C ALA A 41 -0.06 8.85 -0.18
N PRO A 42 -0.55 7.61 -0.24
CA PRO A 42 -1.07 6.87 0.92
C PRO A 42 -0.12 6.89 2.12
N SER A 43 1.19 6.70 1.90
CA SER A 43 2.20 6.73 2.96
C SER A 43 2.24 8.05 3.72
N TYR A 44 2.05 9.16 3.03
CA TYR A 44 2.01 10.49 3.63
C TYR A 44 0.71 10.73 4.41
N ALA A 45 -0.41 10.15 3.97
CA ALA A 45 -1.68 10.21 4.68
C ALA A 45 -1.63 9.44 6.02
N PHE A 46 -0.94 8.29 6.06
CA PHE A 46 -0.81 7.48 7.29
C PHE A 46 0.10 8.07 8.37
N ARG A 47 0.95 9.05 8.02
CA ARG A 47 2.11 9.44 8.85
C ARG A 47 1.79 9.94 10.26
N HIS A 48 0.59 10.48 10.48
CA HIS A 48 0.25 11.17 11.74
C HIS A 48 -0.57 10.31 12.69
N SER A 49 -1.54 9.55 12.18
CA SER A 49 -2.47 8.79 13.02
C SER A 49 -2.55 7.31 12.70
N GLY A 50 -1.85 6.82 11.67
CA GLY A 50 -2.05 5.46 11.18
C GLY A 50 -3.43 5.24 10.52
N VAL A 51 -4.19 6.31 10.33
CA VAL A 51 -5.42 6.38 9.53
C VAL A 51 -5.07 7.10 8.22
N LEU A 52 -5.78 6.80 7.13
CA LEU A 52 -5.69 7.60 5.91
C LEU A 52 -6.24 9.02 6.19
N GLU A 53 -5.38 9.93 6.65
CA GLU A 53 -5.69 11.34 6.79
C GLU A 53 -5.34 12.07 5.49
N ILE A 54 -6.30 12.20 4.59
CA ILE A 54 -6.14 13.01 3.38
C ILE A 54 -7.02 14.25 3.48
N ALA A 55 -6.42 15.43 3.33
CA ALA A 55 -7.08 16.73 3.34
C ALA A 55 -8.03 16.94 2.14
N ASN A 56 -8.07 16.01 1.17
CA ASN A 56 -8.99 15.98 0.05
C ASN A 56 -9.69 14.63 0.05
N PHE A 57 -10.99 14.70 0.29
CA PHE A 57 -11.95 13.62 0.49
C PHE A 57 -12.02 12.65 -0.70
N GLU A 58 -11.48 11.45 -0.52
CA GLU A 58 -11.78 10.20 -1.24
C GLU A 58 -11.75 9.08 -0.16
N PRO A 59 -12.53 8.00 -0.29
CA PRO A 59 -13.64 7.75 0.64
C PRO A 59 -13.28 7.13 2.00
N ARG A 60 -14.21 7.27 2.95
CA ARG A 60 -14.14 6.59 4.25
C ARG A 60 -14.23 5.06 4.15
N TRP A 61 -14.65 4.52 3.00
CA TRP A 61 -14.91 3.09 2.88
C TRP A 61 -13.64 2.27 2.74
N GLU A 62 -12.59 2.80 2.13
CA GLU A 62 -11.28 2.15 2.07
C GLU A 62 -10.71 2.00 3.47
N GLN A 63 -10.83 3.06 4.27
CA GLN A 63 -10.48 3.00 5.68
C GLN A 63 -11.31 1.94 6.42
N MET A 64 -12.60 1.79 6.11
CA MET A 64 -13.41 0.70 6.68
C MET A 64 -12.89 -0.68 6.28
N ILE A 65 -12.48 -0.89 5.03
CA ILE A 65 -11.90 -2.17 4.58
C ILE A 65 -10.61 -2.46 5.34
N TYR A 66 -9.70 -1.49 5.47
CA TYR A 66 -8.49 -1.67 6.28
C TYR A 66 -8.84 -2.08 7.70
N THR A 67 -9.75 -1.36 8.35
CA THR A 67 -10.17 -1.66 9.72
C THR A 67 -10.75 -3.07 9.85
N VAL A 68 -11.65 -3.48 8.94
CA VAL A 68 -12.26 -4.84 8.97
C VAL A 68 -11.19 -5.93 8.86
N PHE A 69 -10.23 -5.78 7.94
CA PHE A 69 -9.17 -6.78 7.78
C PHE A 69 -8.20 -6.77 8.97
N LEU A 70 -7.89 -5.61 9.53
CA LEU A 70 -7.07 -5.48 10.74
C LEU A 70 -7.75 -6.13 11.95
N GLU A 71 -9.07 -5.96 12.11
CA GLU A 71 -9.86 -6.61 13.17
C GLU A 71 -9.83 -8.14 13.03
N GLU A 72 -9.91 -8.65 11.80
CA GLU A 72 -9.77 -10.07 11.46
C GLU A 72 -8.31 -10.60 11.57
N GLY A 73 -7.37 -9.77 12.03
CA GLY A 73 -5.98 -10.14 12.24
C GLY A 73 -5.13 -10.18 10.96
N TRP A 74 -5.59 -9.63 9.84
CA TRP A 74 -4.80 -9.56 8.62
C TRP A 74 -3.78 -8.42 8.69
N ILE A 75 -2.60 -8.64 8.13
CA ILE A 75 -1.64 -7.56 7.85
C ILE A 75 -2.14 -6.77 6.64
N VAL A 76 -2.14 -5.44 6.71
CA VAL A 76 -2.53 -4.57 5.59
C VAL A 76 -1.29 -3.93 4.97
N ASN A 77 -1.12 -4.10 3.67
CA ASN A 77 -0.10 -3.50 2.82
C ASN A 77 -0.73 -2.43 1.93
N ALA A 78 -0.38 -1.17 2.15
CA ALA A 78 -0.92 -0.01 1.45
C ALA A 78 0.18 0.69 0.63
N PRO A 79 0.38 0.30 -0.64
CA PRO A 79 1.43 0.85 -1.49
C PRO A 79 1.10 2.23 -2.06
N ASP A 80 2.14 3.07 -2.21
CA ASP A 80 2.10 4.28 -3.03
C ASP A 80 2.19 3.88 -4.51
N HIS A 81 1.09 3.35 -5.04
CA HIS A 81 1.05 2.74 -6.38
C HIS A 81 1.36 3.75 -7.51
N GLU A 82 1.12 5.04 -7.32
CA GLU A 82 1.48 6.06 -8.31
C GLU A 82 2.99 6.41 -8.32
N GLY A 83 3.75 5.91 -7.35
CA GLY A 83 5.19 6.07 -7.23
C GLY A 83 5.66 7.51 -6.95
N PRO A 84 6.98 7.77 -6.95
CA PRO A 84 7.56 9.06 -6.59
C PRO A 84 7.24 10.19 -7.58
N GLY A 85 6.71 9.85 -8.75
CA GLY A 85 6.25 10.82 -9.75
C GLY A 85 4.76 11.14 -9.67
N SER A 86 3.99 10.52 -8.76
CA SER A 86 2.52 10.61 -8.71
C SER A 86 1.89 10.43 -10.09
N LEU A 87 2.24 9.31 -10.73
CA LEU A 87 1.85 8.99 -12.10
C LEU A 87 0.40 8.46 -12.15
N PHE A 88 -0.56 9.31 -11.79
CA PHE A 88 -1.98 8.99 -11.89
C PHE A 88 -2.33 8.44 -13.29
N SER A 89 -3.11 7.36 -13.32
CA SER A 89 -3.51 6.63 -14.54
C SER A 89 -2.39 5.86 -15.27
N ALA A 90 -1.16 5.81 -14.74
CA ALA A 90 -0.07 5.02 -15.31
C ALA A 90 -0.12 3.53 -14.87
N GLY A 91 -1.12 2.78 -15.36
CA GLY A 91 -1.45 1.43 -14.88
C GLY A 91 -0.29 0.42 -14.89
N ARG A 92 0.65 0.47 -15.86
CA ARG A 92 1.83 -0.41 -15.86
C ARG A 92 2.79 -0.11 -14.72
N ALA A 93 3.07 1.17 -14.48
CA ALA A 93 3.94 1.59 -13.37
C ALA A 93 3.28 1.25 -12.03
N GLY A 94 1.97 1.50 -11.91
CA GLY A 94 1.19 1.14 -10.73
C GLY A 94 1.15 -0.35 -10.45
N GLY A 95 0.92 -1.18 -11.47
CA GLY A 95 0.96 -2.64 -11.32
C GLY A 95 2.31 -3.16 -10.85
N HIS A 96 3.42 -2.60 -11.36
CA HIS A 96 4.75 -2.93 -10.86
C HIS A 96 4.94 -2.53 -9.40
N ALA A 97 4.55 -1.30 -9.04
CA ALA A 97 4.64 -0.80 -7.67
C ALA A 97 3.85 -1.70 -6.68
N VAL A 98 2.63 -2.11 -7.03
CA VAL A 98 1.82 -3.02 -6.20
C VAL A 98 2.49 -4.39 -6.04
N LEU A 99 2.92 -5.03 -7.14
CA LEU A 99 3.56 -6.34 -7.08
C LEU A 99 4.91 -6.31 -6.34
N ASP A 100 5.69 -5.25 -6.52
CA ASP A 100 6.94 -5.06 -5.78
C ASP A 100 6.70 -4.79 -4.30
N SER A 101 5.61 -4.11 -3.93
CA SER A 101 5.23 -3.96 -2.51
C SER A 101 4.91 -5.31 -1.86
N MET A 102 4.21 -6.23 -2.55
CA MET A 102 3.94 -7.58 -2.04
C MET A 102 5.25 -8.37 -1.85
N ARG A 103 6.21 -8.22 -2.78
CA ARG A 103 7.55 -8.79 -2.65
C ARG A 103 8.33 -8.17 -1.50
N ALA A 104 8.18 -6.86 -1.25
CA ALA A 104 8.81 -6.18 -0.14
C ALA A 104 8.27 -6.68 1.20
N VAL A 105 6.94 -6.83 1.34
CA VAL A 105 6.28 -7.37 2.54
C VAL A 105 6.78 -8.78 2.87
N THR A 106 6.85 -9.67 1.87
CA THR A 106 7.35 -11.04 2.08
C THR A 106 8.84 -11.13 2.37
N ARG A 107 9.64 -10.11 2.01
CA ARG A 107 11.10 -10.08 2.22
C ARG A 107 11.52 -9.26 3.44
N TYR A 108 10.64 -8.44 3.98
CA TYR A 108 10.95 -7.61 5.14
C TYR A 108 10.90 -8.46 6.42
N GLY A 109 12.08 -8.91 6.85
CA GLY A 109 12.27 -9.85 7.96
C GLY A 109 11.45 -9.55 9.22
N PRO A 110 11.35 -8.30 9.70
CA PRO A 110 10.56 -7.96 10.88
C PRO A 110 9.06 -8.31 10.80
N LEU A 111 8.48 -8.43 9.60
CA LEU A 111 7.08 -8.83 9.44
C LEU A 111 6.88 -10.34 9.53
N ASN A 112 7.94 -11.14 9.38
CA ASN A 112 7.89 -12.60 9.47
C ASN A 112 6.74 -13.26 8.66
N VAL A 113 6.40 -12.70 7.49
CA VAL A 113 5.37 -13.24 6.60
C VAL A 113 5.91 -14.51 5.94
N PRO A 114 5.25 -15.68 6.08
CA PRO A 114 5.72 -16.92 5.50
C PRO A 114 5.59 -16.90 3.98
N LYS A 115 6.44 -17.67 3.28
CA LYS A 115 6.48 -17.70 1.80
C LYS A 115 5.16 -18.15 1.15
N ASN A 116 4.35 -18.93 1.86
CA ASN A 116 3.05 -19.42 1.43
C ASN A 116 1.87 -18.60 1.99
N ALA A 117 2.14 -17.39 2.51
CA ALA A 117 1.08 -16.50 2.98
C ALA A 117 0.03 -16.26 1.89
N LYS A 118 -1.23 -16.18 2.31
CA LYS A 118 -2.34 -15.83 1.44
C LYS A 118 -2.38 -14.32 1.24
N PHE A 119 -2.36 -13.91 -0.01
CA PHE A 119 -2.55 -12.52 -0.40
C PHE A 119 -3.96 -12.33 -0.98
N ILE A 120 -4.64 -11.28 -0.55
CA ILE A 120 -5.84 -10.74 -1.20
C ILE A 120 -5.49 -9.35 -1.71
N GLY A 121 -5.90 -9.04 -2.94
CA GLY A 121 -5.66 -7.75 -3.61
C GLY A 121 -6.96 -7.00 -3.87
N HIS A 122 -6.91 -5.67 -3.70
CA HIS A 122 -7.86 -4.70 -4.27
C HIS A 122 -7.11 -3.64 -5.07
#